data_AF-A0A7W6LNK8-F1
#
_entry.id   AF-A0A7W6LNK8-F1
#
_cell.length_a   1.000
_cell.length_b   1.000
_cell.length_c   1.000
_cell.angle_alpha   90.00
_cell.angle_beta   90.00
_cell.angle_gamma   90.00
#
_symmetry.space_group_name_H-M   'P 1'
#
loop_
_entity.id
_entity.type
_entity.pdbx_description
1 polymer ?
#
loop_
_entity_poly.entity_id
_entity_poly.type
_entity_poly.pdbx_seq_one_letter_code
_entity_poly.pdbx_strand_id
1 'polypeptide(L)'
;MAYSLHDIGDEDRDRSDHWLNDKQDKRRAIVPLPLVLIALLMGALLLVLMRHVLPTTAPSAPSIHAPTTISTRFAACDDLDGHACVLATDAYAYQGRRYHLADISAPRLEGASCPQEAALARAGRTALQGMMNGGSFEAHPDPADSDPAARILVRDGVSLGQLLILKRYARPWSAKPINWCAAS
;
A
#
# COMPACT_ATOMS: atom_id res chain seq x y z
N MET A 1 -77.83 29.13 62.53
CA MET A 1 -78.28 28.73 61.17
C MET A 1 -77.02 28.64 60.33
N ALA A 2 -76.31 27.50 60.29
CA ALA A 2 -76.58 26.32 59.48
C ALA A 2 -76.57 26.62 57.97
N TYR A 3 -75.39 26.55 57.33
CA TYR A 3 -75.17 25.56 56.27
C TYR A 3 -73.68 25.20 56.20
N SER A 4 -73.46 23.90 56.08
CA SER A 4 -72.19 23.20 55.92
C SER A 4 -72.00 22.92 54.43
N LEU A 5 -70.78 22.93 53.90
CA LEU A 5 -70.09 21.71 53.45
C LEU A 5 -68.77 22.11 52.78
N HIS A 6 -67.74 21.34 53.12
CA HIS A 6 -66.46 21.33 52.44
C HIS A 6 -66.64 20.86 50.99
N ASP A 7 -65.73 21.21 50.09
CA ASP A 7 -64.59 20.32 49.78
C ASP A 7 -63.89 20.75 48.48
N ILE A 8 -62.62 20.37 48.43
CA ILE A 8 -61.75 20.21 47.26
C ILE A 8 -61.11 21.50 46.74
N GLY A 9 -59.85 21.65 47.15
CA GLY A 9 -58.90 22.56 46.55
C GLY A 9 -58.52 22.11 45.15
N ASP A 10 -58.11 23.08 44.35
CA ASP A 10 -57.26 22.83 43.21
C ASP A 10 -56.10 23.83 43.30
N GLU A 11 -54.92 23.26 43.48
CA GLU A 11 -53.64 23.96 43.53
C GLU A 11 -53.33 24.62 42.19
N ASP A 12 -52.59 25.73 42.30
CA ASP A 12 -51.91 26.43 41.21
C ASP A 12 -51.36 25.52 40.11
N ARG A 13 -51.91 25.67 38.90
CA ARG A 13 -51.17 25.47 37.65
C ARG A 13 -51.45 26.62 36.70
N ASP A 14 -51.00 27.81 37.07
CA ASP A 14 -50.58 28.84 36.10
C ASP A 14 -49.30 28.38 35.39
N ARG A 15 -49.40 27.26 34.68
CA ARG A 15 -48.34 26.66 33.88
C ARG A 15 -48.89 26.38 32.50
N SER A 16 -48.49 27.26 31.60
CA SER A 16 -48.46 27.18 30.13
C SER A 16 -49.69 27.67 29.36
N ASP A 17 -49.88 29.00 29.34
CA ASP A 17 -50.49 29.71 28.21
C ASP A 17 -49.45 30.44 27.32
N HIS A 18 -48.22 29.91 27.27
CA HIS A 18 -47.21 30.29 26.27
C HIS A 18 -46.90 29.11 25.34
N TRP A 19 -47.93 28.59 24.68
CA TRP A 19 -47.78 27.83 23.44
C TRP A 19 -49.16 27.68 22.78
N LEU A 20 -49.80 28.82 22.52
CA LEU A 20 -50.75 28.89 21.42
C LEU A 20 -49.95 28.56 20.17
N ASN A 21 -50.18 27.32 19.73
CA ASN A 21 -49.69 26.67 18.54
C ASN A 21 -49.87 27.61 17.33
N ASP A 22 -48.87 28.47 17.10
CA ASP A 22 -48.67 29.20 15.86
C ASP A 22 -48.37 28.14 14.82
N LYS A 23 -49.45 27.65 14.19
CA LYS A 23 -49.38 26.75 13.05
C LYS A 23 -48.39 27.39 12.11
N GLN A 24 -47.27 26.70 11.93
CA GLN A 24 -46.23 27.01 10.97
C GLN A 24 -46.78 26.93 9.54
N ASP A 25 -47.67 27.84 9.18
CA ASP A 25 -47.92 28.25 7.80
C ASP A 25 -46.80 29.22 7.41
N LYS A 26 -45.55 28.74 7.50
CA LYS A 26 -44.55 29.19 6.54
C LYS A 26 -45.09 28.74 5.20
N ARG A 27 -45.81 29.65 4.53
CA ARG A 27 -46.22 29.54 3.13
C ARG A 27 -45.08 28.85 2.39
N ARG A 28 -45.23 27.55 2.14
CA ARG A 28 -44.27 26.81 1.33
C ARG A 28 -44.37 27.50 -0.02
N ALA A 29 -43.38 28.31 -0.37
CA ALA A 29 -43.31 28.91 -1.69
C ALA A 29 -43.27 27.73 -2.65
N ILE A 30 -44.39 27.49 -3.35
CA ILE A 30 -44.52 26.43 -4.32
C ILE A 30 -43.57 26.84 -5.45
N VAL A 31 -42.38 26.25 -5.48
CA VAL A 31 -41.44 26.46 -6.55
C VAL A 31 -42.11 25.93 -7.81
N PRO A 32 -42.31 26.74 -8.86
CA PRO A 32 -43.02 26.28 -10.03
C PRO A 32 -42.23 25.13 -10.64
N LEU A 33 -42.92 24.01 -10.92
CA LEU A 33 -42.37 22.80 -11.54
C LEU A 33 -41.36 23.06 -12.68
N PRO A 34 -41.56 24.02 -13.61
CA PRO A 34 -40.57 24.31 -14.65
C PRO A 34 -39.20 24.75 -14.10
N LEU A 35 -39.16 25.44 -12.96
CA LEU A 35 -37.93 25.94 -12.35
C LEU A 35 -37.12 24.80 -11.71
N VAL A 36 -37.81 23.80 -11.14
CA VAL A 36 -37.19 22.56 -10.66
C VAL A 36 -36.63 21.75 -11.83
N LEU A 37 -37.39 21.63 -12.93
CA LEU A 37 -36.95 20.92 -14.13
C LEU A 37 -35.72 21.59 -14.77
N ILE A 38 -35.70 22.93 -14.87
CA ILE A 38 -34.55 23.67 -15.40
C ILE A 38 -33.32 23.47 -14.50
N ALA A 39 -33.46 23.52 -13.17
CA ALA A 39 -32.35 23.29 -12.25
C ALA A 39 -31.77 21.87 -12.38
N LEU A 40 -32.64 20.86 -12.56
CA LEU A 40 -32.21 19.47 -12.79
C LEU A 40 -31.49 19.30 -14.13
N LEU A 41 -32.01 19.91 -15.20
CA LEU A 41 -31.37 19.87 -16.52
C LEU A 41 -30.02 20.59 -16.53
N MET A 42 -29.93 21.75 -15.88
CA MET A 42 -28.67 22.48 -15.69
C MET A 42 -27.66 21.66 -14.89
N GLY A 43 -28.07 21.03 -13.79
CA GLY A 43 -27.22 20.16 -12.99
C GLY A 43 -26.72 18.94 -13.76
N ALA A 44 -27.60 18.29 -14.54
CA ALA A 44 -27.23 17.16 -15.38
C ALA A 44 -26.25 17.57 -16.50
N LEU A 45 -26.47 18.72 -17.14
CA LEU A 45 -25.57 19.25 -18.17
C LEU A 45 -24.19 19.60 -17.59
N LEU A 46 -24.14 20.17 -16.37
CA LEU A 46 -22.90 20.51 -15.68
C LEU A 46 -22.09 19.26 -15.31
N LEU A 47 -22.76 18.19 -14.84
CA LEU A 47 -22.16 16.88 -14.59
C LEU A 47 -21.60 16.25 -15.88
N VAL A 48 -22.35 16.37 -16.99
CA VAL A 48 -21.94 15.88 -18.30
C VAL A 48 -20.73 16.65 -18.86
N LEU A 49 -20.61 17.94 -18.59
CA LEU A 49 -19.46 18.74 -18.99
C LEU A 49 -18.24 18.44 -18.12
N MET A 50 -18.41 18.21 -16.81
CA MET A 50 -17.28 17.88 -15.92
C MET A 50 -16.57 16.57 -16.31
N ARG A 51 -17.30 15.52 -16.74
CA ARG A 51 -16.67 14.28 -17.22
C ARG A 51 -15.80 14.45 -18.48
N HIS A 52 -16.00 15.51 -19.27
CA HIS A 52 -15.16 15.81 -20.43
C HIS A 52 -13.90 16.61 -20.08
N VAL A 53 -13.85 17.22 -18.89
CA VAL A 53 -12.72 18.05 -18.42
C VAL A 53 -11.80 17.29 -17.47
N LEU A 54 -12.27 16.23 -16.79
CA LEU A 54 -11.41 15.39 -15.96
C LEU A 54 -10.72 14.31 -16.82
N PRO A 55 -9.41 14.40 -17.11
CA PRO A 55 -8.68 13.29 -17.69
C PRO A 55 -8.72 12.15 -16.67
N THR A 56 -9.38 11.05 -17.02
CA THR A 56 -9.28 9.81 -16.26
C THR A 56 -7.97 9.14 -16.67
N THR A 57 -6.84 9.72 -16.29
CA THR A 57 -5.58 9.00 -16.26
C THR A 57 -5.65 8.05 -15.07
N ALA A 58 -6.21 6.86 -15.30
CA ALA A 58 -6.03 5.77 -14.36
C ALA A 58 -4.52 5.52 -14.25
N PRO A 59 -3.91 5.58 -13.06
CA PRO A 59 -2.52 5.16 -12.91
C PRO A 59 -2.45 3.71 -13.37
N SER A 60 -1.69 3.46 -14.42
CA SER A 60 -1.41 2.10 -14.87
C SER A 60 -0.70 1.40 -13.72
N ALA A 61 -1.36 0.42 -13.11
CA ALA A 61 -0.71 -0.39 -12.07
C ALA A 61 0.56 -1.00 -12.68
N PRO A 62 1.72 -0.91 -12.02
CA PRO A 62 2.94 -1.49 -12.53
C PRO A 62 2.73 -2.99 -12.77
N SER A 63 2.87 -3.41 -14.03
CA SER A 63 2.79 -4.82 -14.40
C SER A 63 3.95 -5.55 -13.75
N ILE A 64 3.63 -6.40 -12.78
CA ILE A 64 4.61 -7.25 -12.07
C ILE A 64 5.41 -8.11 -13.07
N HIS A 65 4.86 -8.40 -14.24
CA HIS A 65 5.45 -9.23 -15.27
C HIS A 65 6.25 -8.47 -16.35
N ALA A 66 6.47 -7.16 -16.19
CA ALA A 66 7.38 -6.42 -17.06
C ALA A 66 8.76 -6.23 -16.41
N PRO A 67 9.85 -6.27 -17.18
CA PRO A 67 11.14 -5.79 -16.71
C PRO A 67 11.04 -4.34 -16.22
N THR A 68 11.72 -4.02 -15.14
CA THR A 68 11.74 -2.68 -14.55
C THR A 68 13.17 -2.17 -14.44
N THR A 69 13.47 -1.02 -15.03
CA THR A 69 14.77 -0.35 -14.84
C THR A 69 14.78 0.40 -13.51
N ILE A 70 15.75 0.11 -12.66
CA ILE A 70 15.90 0.70 -11.33
C ILE A 70 17.19 1.51 -11.29
N SER A 71 17.08 2.78 -10.89
CA SER A 71 18.19 3.72 -10.77
C SER A 71 18.09 4.53 -9.47
N THR A 72 17.93 3.82 -8.35
CA THR A 72 17.90 4.42 -7.01
C THR A 72 19.02 3.86 -6.14
N ARG A 73 19.33 4.54 -5.04
CA ARG A 73 20.25 4.05 -4.02
C ARG A 73 19.48 3.18 -3.02
N PHE A 74 20.08 2.04 -2.70
CA PHE A 74 19.60 1.09 -1.71
C PHE A 74 20.39 1.24 -0.41
N ALA A 75 19.66 1.31 0.72
CA ALA A 75 20.23 1.17 2.05
C ALA A 75 20.30 -0.31 2.45
N ALA A 76 21.18 -0.65 3.39
CA ALA A 76 21.07 -1.92 4.11
C ALA A 76 20.18 -1.66 5.33
N CYS A 77 19.01 -2.29 5.34
CA CYS A 77 17.95 -2.05 6.32
C CYS A 77 17.09 -3.31 6.46
N ASP A 78 16.16 -3.25 7.40
CA ASP A 78 15.27 -4.37 7.75
C ASP A 78 13.79 -3.96 7.58
N ASP A 79 13.51 -2.83 6.92
CA ASP A 79 12.17 -2.28 6.69
C ASP A 79 11.66 -2.47 5.26
N LEU A 80 10.34 -2.39 5.10
CA LEU A 80 9.63 -2.46 3.82
C LEU A 80 9.04 -1.09 3.42
N ASP A 81 9.34 -0.02 4.15
CA ASP A 81 8.56 1.22 4.20
C ASP A 81 8.83 2.16 3.00
N GLY A 82 8.61 1.65 1.79
CA GLY A 82 8.64 2.43 0.55
C GLY A 82 10.05 2.80 0.05
N HIS A 83 11.05 2.81 0.94
CA HIS A 83 12.44 3.04 0.59
C HIS A 83 13.08 1.84 -0.10
N ALA A 84 14.07 2.10 -0.96
CA ALA A 84 14.85 1.05 -1.60
C ALA A 84 15.79 0.43 -0.57
N CYS A 85 15.56 -0.84 -0.25
CA CYS A 85 16.20 -1.53 0.88
C CYS A 85 16.78 -2.88 0.44
N VAL A 86 18.01 -3.20 0.85
CA VAL A 86 18.56 -4.56 0.73
C VAL A 86 18.32 -5.30 2.03
N LEU A 87 17.45 -6.30 2.00
CA LEU A 87 16.95 -7.02 3.16
C LEU A 87 17.87 -8.21 3.49
N ALA A 88 18.29 -8.94 2.46
CA ALA A 88 19.16 -10.12 2.57
C ALA A 88 20.07 -10.23 1.34
N THR A 89 20.92 -11.27 1.29
CA THR A 89 21.81 -11.54 0.15
C THR A 89 21.04 -11.83 -1.15
N ASP A 90 19.78 -12.25 -1.05
CA ASP A 90 18.88 -12.57 -2.15
C ASP A 90 17.55 -11.81 -2.09
N ALA A 91 17.39 -10.82 -1.22
CA ALA A 91 16.10 -10.13 -1.08
C ALA A 91 16.26 -8.62 -0.93
N TYR A 92 15.37 -7.88 -1.58
CA TYR A 92 15.34 -6.42 -1.54
C TYR A 92 13.89 -5.90 -1.50
N ALA A 93 13.70 -4.71 -0.93
CA ALA A 93 12.46 -3.96 -1.00
C ALA A 93 12.60 -2.82 -2.02
N TYR A 94 11.58 -2.63 -2.84
CA TYR A 94 11.49 -1.52 -3.78
C TYR A 94 10.04 -1.11 -3.97
N GLN A 95 9.73 0.18 -3.88
CA GLN A 95 8.38 0.72 -4.00
C GLN A 95 7.36 0.04 -3.06
N GLY A 96 7.75 -0.19 -1.80
CA GLY A 96 6.88 -0.79 -0.78
C GLY A 96 6.62 -2.29 -0.94
N ARG A 97 7.40 -2.97 -1.79
CA ARG A 97 7.24 -4.40 -2.07
C ARG A 97 8.56 -5.13 -1.91
N ARG A 98 8.49 -6.32 -1.33
CA ARG A 98 9.62 -7.27 -1.25
C ARG A 98 9.74 -8.04 -2.56
N TYR A 99 10.98 -8.25 -3.00
CA TYR A 99 11.38 -9.09 -4.12
C TYR A 99 12.54 -9.99 -3.69
N HIS A 100 12.71 -11.12 -4.35
CA HIS A 100 13.88 -11.99 -4.20
C HIS A 100 14.57 -12.26 -5.53
N LEU A 101 15.86 -12.61 -5.46
CA LEU A 101 16.67 -12.99 -6.61
C LEU A 101 16.40 -14.46 -6.95
N ALA A 102 15.82 -14.70 -8.13
CA ALA A 102 15.35 -16.02 -8.54
C ALA A 102 16.48 -16.99 -8.94
N ASP A 103 17.62 -16.46 -9.39
CA ASP A 103 18.73 -17.22 -9.97
C ASP A 103 19.75 -17.72 -8.93
N ILE A 104 19.54 -17.42 -7.65
CA ILE A 104 20.46 -17.78 -6.57
C ILE A 104 19.76 -18.44 -5.37
N SER A 105 20.55 -19.14 -4.58
CA SER A 105 20.22 -19.51 -3.21
C SER A 105 21.22 -18.86 -2.26
N ALA A 106 20.71 -18.17 -1.24
CA ALA A 106 21.52 -17.43 -0.28
C ALA A 106 21.60 -18.09 1.11
N PRO A 107 22.68 -17.84 1.85
CA PRO A 107 22.73 -18.07 3.30
C PRO A 107 21.75 -17.13 4.01
N ARG A 108 21.13 -17.61 5.09
CA ARG A 108 20.20 -16.78 5.88
C ARG A 108 20.88 -16.21 7.12
N LEU A 109 20.53 -14.98 7.45
CA LEU A 109 20.97 -14.35 8.71
C LEU A 109 20.09 -14.82 9.88
N GLU A 110 18.78 -14.72 9.71
CA GLU A 110 17.80 -15.25 10.65
C GLU A 110 17.70 -16.77 10.54
N GLY A 111 17.84 -17.47 11.66
CA GLY A 111 17.83 -18.93 11.68
C GLY A 111 19.07 -19.58 11.05
N ALA A 112 20.19 -18.86 10.98
CA ALA A 112 21.48 -19.40 10.55
C ALA A 112 21.85 -20.64 11.38
N SER A 113 22.30 -21.71 10.72
CA SER A 113 22.65 -22.98 11.37
C SER A 113 24.00 -22.90 12.11
N CYS A 114 24.83 -21.91 11.77
CA CYS A 114 26.15 -21.69 12.36
C CYS A 114 26.61 -20.24 12.19
N PRO A 115 27.62 -19.79 12.96
CA PRO A 115 28.19 -18.44 12.84
C PRO A 115 28.74 -18.10 11.45
N GLN A 116 29.27 -19.11 10.74
CA GLN A 116 29.82 -18.96 9.39
C GLN A 116 28.73 -18.58 8.39
N GLU A 117 27.57 -19.23 8.45
CA GLU A 117 26.42 -18.89 7.61
C GLU A 117 25.96 -17.45 7.87
N ALA A 118 25.83 -17.05 9.15
CA ALA A 118 25.45 -15.69 9.51
C ALA A 118 26.47 -14.63 9.07
N ALA A 119 27.77 -14.96 9.11
CA ALA A 119 28.82 -14.09 8.59
C ALA A 119 28.75 -13.96 7.06
N LEU A 120 28.54 -15.08 6.35
CA LEU A 120 28.39 -15.10 4.91
C LEU A 120 27.14 -14.34 4.46
N ALA A 121 26.02 -14.47 5.18
CA ALA A 121 24.80 -13.73 4.93
C ALA A 121 24.97 -12.21 5.07
N ARG A 122 25.69 -11.76 6.12
CA ARG A 122 25.99 -10.33 6.27
C ARG A 122 26.88 -9.81 5.15
N ALA A 123 27.93 -10.56 4.81
CA ALA A 123 28.85 -10.17 3.74
C ALA A 123 28.14 -10.15 2.37
N GLY A 124 27.28 -11.14 2.10
CA GLY A 124 26.48 -11.22 0.89
C GLY A 124 25.47 -10.08 0.76
N ARG A 125 24.78 -9.72 1.84
CA ARG A 125 23.89 -8.55 1.88
C ARG A 125 24.64 -7.26 1.52
N THR A 126 25.81 -7.02 2.13
CA THR A 126 26.65 -5.86 1.82
C THR A 126 27.14 -5.89 0.37
N ALA A 127 27.52 -7.06 -0.15
CA ALA A 127 27.95 -7.21 -1.54
C ALA A 127 26.83 -6.91 -2.52
N LEU A 128 25.62 -7.44 -2.30
CA LEU A 128 24.45 -7.15 -3.12
C LEU A 128 24.14 -5.64 -3.12
N GLN A 129 24.15 -5.00 -1.94
CA GLN A 129 23.97 -3.55 -1.84
C GLN A 129 25.00 -2.78 -2.67
N GLY A 130 26.29 -3.15 -2.56
CA GLY A 130 27.36 -2.54 -3.36
C GLY A 130 27.13 -2.69 -4.87
N MET A 131 26.69 -3.88 -5.31
CA MET A 131 26.37 -4.14 -6.71
C MET A 131 25.18 -3.31 -7.18
N MET A 132 24.05 -3.33 -6.46
CA MET A 132 22.84 -2.56 -6.81
C MET A 132 23.13 -1.06 -6.86
N ASN A 133 23.97 -0.55 -5.95
CA ASN A 133 24.36 0.86 -5.89
C ASN A 133 25.44 1.27 -6.90
N GLY A 134 26.01 0.32 -7.65
CA GLY A 134 27.05 0.57 -8.66
C GLY A 134 26.55 1.20 -9.97
N GLY A 135 25.23 1.43 -10.12
CA GLY A 135 24.64 1.99 -11.33
C GLY A 135 23.18 1.55 -11.52
N SER A 136 22.55 1.96 -12.62
CA SER A 136 21.23 1.43 -12.99
C SER A 136 21.30 -0.08 -13.30
N PHE A 137 20.19 -0.78 -13.09
CA PHE A 137 20.06 -2.19 -13.43
C PHE A 137 18.61 -2.49 -13.81
N GLU A 138 18.39 -3.62 -14.47
CA GLU A 138 17.08 -4.11 -14.84
C GLU A 138 16.67 -5.25 -13.92
N ALA A 139 15.44 -5.20 -13.39
CA ALA A 139 14.83 -6.29 -12.65
C ALA A 139 13.84 -7.02 -13.57
N HIS A 140 14.24 -8.19 -14.07
CA HIS A 140 13.43 -9.03 -14.95
C HIS A 140 12.62 -10.02 -14.13
N PRO A 141 11.31 -10.21 -14.38
CA PRO A 141 10.56 -11.30 -13.77
C PRO A 141 11.10 -12.65 -14.26
N ASP A 142 11.18 -13.62 -13.34
CA ASP A 142 11.46 -15.01 -13.72
C ASP A 142 10.15 -15.77 -13.95
N PRO A 143 9.83 -16.22 -15.18
CA PRO A 143 8.63 -16.99 -15.44
C PRO A 143 8.69 -18.44 -14.92
N ALA A 144 9.87 -18.94 -14.54
CA ALA A 144 10.03 -20.29 -13.99
C ALA A 144 9.68 -20.36 -12.49
N ASP A 145 9.81 -19.25 -11.77
CA ASP A 145 9.42 -19.14 -10.37
C ASP A 145 7.92 -18.82 -10.27
N SER A 146 7.22 -19.59 -9.42
CA SER A 146 5.80 -19.37 -9.14
C SER A 146 5.53 -18.08 -8.36
N ASP A 147 6.54 -17.53 -7.68
CA ASP A 147 6.40 -16.30 -6.93
C ASP A 147 6.45 -15.08 -7.90
N PRO A 148 5.38 -14.29 -7.99
CA PRO A 148 5.34 -13.11 -8.84
C PRO A 148 6.40 -12.05 -8.48
N ALA A 149 7.01 -12.10 -7.29
CA ALA A 149 8.08 -11.21 -6.84
C ALA A 149 9.50 -11.70 -7.19
N ALA A 150 9.64 -12.85 -7.85
CA ALA A 150 10.92 -13.42 -8.27
C ALA A 150 11.58 -12.60 -9.38
N ARG A 151 12.78 -12.09 -9.16
CA ARG A 151 13.48 -11.22 -10.12
C ARG A 151 14.88 -11.73 -10.44
N ILE A 152 15.30 -11.54 -11.68
CA ILE A 152 16.69 -11.66 -12.11
C ILE A 152 17.21 -10.24 -12.33
N LEU A 153 18.22 -9.85 -11.56
CA LEU A 153 18.79 -8.50 -11.63
C LEU A 153 19.94 -8.47 -12.64
N VAL A 154 19.82 -7.67 -13.68
CA VAL A 154 20.78 -7.63 -14.80
C VAL A 154 21.34 -6.23 -14.97
N ARG A 155 22.66 -6.13 -15.16
CA ARG A 155 23.34 -4.90 -15.58
C ARG A 155 24.33 -5.24 -16.70
N ASP A 156 24.26 -4.50 -17.80
CA ASP A 156 25.14 -4.69 -18.96
C ASP A 156 25.17 -6.15 -19.47
N GLY A 157 24.01 -6.82 -19.44
CA GLY A 157 23.86 -8.23 -19.83
C GLY A 157 24.39 -9.25 -18.82
N VAL A 158 24.84 -8.82 -17.64
CA VAL A 158 25.36 -9.69 -16.58
C VAL A 158 24.41 -9.72 -15.39
N SER A 159 24.05 -10.93 -14.92
CA SER A 159 23.27 -11.08 -13.69
C SER A 159 24.10 -10.71 -12.45
N LEU A 160 23.53 -9.88 -11.57
CA LEU A 160 24.09 -9.59 -10.25
C LEU A 160 24.09 -10.84 -9.36
N GLY A 161 23.11 -11.73 -9.53
CA GLY A 161 23.06 -13.04 -8.87
C GLY A 161 24.27 -13.92 -9.28
N GLN A 162 24.59 -13.96 -10.56
CA GLN A 162 25.78 -14.65 -11.06
C GLN A 162 27.08 -14.09 -10.46
N LEU A 163 27.17 -12.76 -10.28
CA LEU A 163 28.32 -12.12 -9.63
C LEU A 163 28.42 -12.48 -8.14
N LEU A 164 27.29 -12.63 -7.44
CA LEU A 164 27.26 -13.12 -6.05
C LEU A 164 27.76 -14.57 -5.96
N ILE A 165 27.38 -15.43 -6.91
CA ILE A 165 27.88 -16.81 -7.01
C ILE A 165 29.40 -16.81 -7.24
N LEU A 166 29.89 -16.01 -8.19
CA LEU A 166 31.32 -15.92 -8.51
C LEU A 166 32.14 -15.46 -7.29
N LYS A 167 31.59 -14.54 -6.50
CA LYS A 167 32.20 -14.04 -5.26
C LYS A 167 31.95 -14.96 -4.05
N ARG A 168 31.31 -16.11 -4.25
CA ARG A 168 30.97 -17.11 -3.21
C ARG A 168 30.04 -16.60 -2.11
N TYR A 169 29.28 -15.54 -2.36
CA TYR A 169 28.25 -15.06 -1.43
C TYR A 169 26.91 -15.81 -1.57
N ALA A 170 26.70 -16.45 -2.71
CA ALA A 170 25.52 -17.26 -2.99
C ALA A 170 25.91 -18.52 -3.78
N ARG A 171 24.95 -19.42 -4.00
CA ARG A 171 25.06 -20.58 -4.90
C ARG A 171 23.99 -20.48 -5.98
N PRO A 172 24.13 -21.21 -7.11
CA PRO A 172 23.04 -21.35 -8.06
C PRO A 172 21.77 -21.79 -7.34
N TRP A 173 20.63 -21.28 -7.80
CA TRP A 173 19.34 -21.65 -7.23
C TRP A 173 19.17 -23.17 -7.12
N SER A 174 18.66 -23.63 -5.97
CA SER A 174 18.40 -25.03 -5.69
C SER A 174 17.17 -25.18 -4.80
N ALA A 175 16.26 -26.05 -5.20
CA ALA A 175 15.13 -26.46 -4.35
C ALA A 175 15.58 -27.25 -3.11
N LYS A 176 16.78 -27.84 -3.12
CA LYS A 176 17.35 -28.57 -1.98
C LYS A 176 18.05 -27.61 -1.01
N PRO A 177 17.92 -27.81 0.31
CA PRO A 177 18.68 -27.06 1.30
C PRO A 177 20.19 -27.14 1.07
N ILE A 178 20.86 -26.02 1.27
CA ILE A 178 22.30 -25.88 1.11
C ILE A 178 22.94 -25.80 2.50
N ASN A 179 23.95 -26.64 2.75
CA ASN A 179 24.76 -26.52 3.95
C ASN A 179 25.83 -25.43 3.77
N TRP A 180 25.62 -24.30 4.43
CA TRP A 180 26.53 -23.15 4.43
C TRP A 180 27.66 -23.24 5.45
N CYS A 181 27.57 -24.16 6.42
CA CYS A 181 28.56 -24.33 7.49
C CYS A 181 29.83 -25.05 7.05
N ALA A 182 29.76 -25.77 5.93
CA ALA A 182 30.89 -26.49 5.34
C ALA A 182 31.60 -25.71 4.23
N ALA A 183 31.14 -24.49 3.92
CA ALA A 183 31.71 -23.66 2.86
C ALA A 183 32.82 -22.77 3.44
N SER A 184 34.01 -23.34 3.58
CA SER A 184 35.27 -22.63 3.81
C SER A 184 36.23 -22.92 2.66
#